data_AF-A0A7C5ETJ9-F1
#
_entry.id   AF-A0A7C5ETJ9-F1
#
_cell.length_a   1.000
_cell.length_b   1.000
_cell.length_c   1.000
_cell.angle_alpha   90.00
_cell.angle_beta   90.00
_cell.angle_gamma   90.00
#
_symmetry.space_group_name_H-M   'P 1'
#
loop_
_entity.id
_entity.type
_entity.pdbx_description
1 polymer ?
#
loop_
_entity_poly.entity_id
_entity_poly.type
_entity_poly.pdbx_seq_one_letter_code
_entity_poly.pdbx_strand_id
1 'polypeptide(L)'
;ALAMEKALVTMDSPAAREVFAHREDAYLCEQASPQSLAEALTALCDDPALLRRLQQNGRALYARRFSQEAIGQILRSCLESLIEAPTRRSLR
;
A
#
# COMPACT_ATOMS: atom_id res chain seq x y z
N ALA A 1 3.81 0.64 8.79
CA ALA A 1 2.88 1.69 9.28
C ALA A 1 1.44 1.20 9.24
N LEU A 2 0.90 0.87 8.06
CA LEU A 2 -0.51 0.53 7.84
C LEU A 2 -1.07 -0.58 8.74
N ALA A 3 -0.34 -1.69 8.89
CA ALA A 3 -0.73 -2.80 9.76
C ALA A 3 -0.92 -2.40 11.24
N MET A 4 -0.25 -1.33 11.68
CA MET A 4 -0.31 -0.80 13.03
C MET A 4 -1.29 0.39 13.15
N GLU A 5 -2.13 0.61 12.13
CA GLU A 5 -3.10 1.72 12.10
C GLU A 5 -2.45 3.11 12.27
N LYS A 6 -1.22 3.25 11.77
CA LYS A 6 -0.53 4.54 11.68
C LYS A 6 -0.78 5.14 10.29
N ALA A 7 -1.12 6.43 10.25
CA ALA A 7 -1.16 7.17 9.00
C ALA A 7 0.20 7.11 8.30
N LEU A 8 0.18 6.90 6.99
CA LEU A 8 1.37 6.82 6.16
C LEU A 8 1.53 8.12 5.37
N VAL A 9 2.69 8.76 5.55
CA VAL A 9 3.18 9.81 4.65
C VAL A 9 4.35 9.20 3.87
N THR A 10 4.30 9.24 2.54
CA THR A 10 5.32 8.62 1.69
C THR A 10 5.51 9.41 0.39
N MET A 11 6.60 9.16 -0.32
CA MET A 11 6.88 9.77 -1.61
C MET A 11 5.83 9.39 -2.66
N ASP A 12 5.38 10.39 -3.41
CA ASP A 12 4.52 10.25 -4.57
C ASP A 12 5.34 9.68 -5.74
N SER A 13 5.21 8.38 -5.94
CA SER A 13 5.93 7.62 -6.97
C SER A 13 4.94 6.77 -7.77
N PRO A 14 5.29 6.33 -8.98
CA PRO A 14 4.44 5.44 -9.75
C PRO A 14 3.96 4.22 -8.95
N ALA A 15 4.89 3.53 -8.26
CA ALA A 15 4.56 2.38 -7.42
C ALA A 15 3.66 2.74 -6.23
N ALA A 16 3.81 3.93 -5.64
CA ALA A 16 2.91 4.39 -4.59
C ALA A 16 1.49 4.61 -5.13
N ARG A 17 1.34 5.21 -6.32
CA ARG A 17 0.04 5.46 -6.97
C ARG A 17 -0.67 4.18 -7.42
N GLU A 18 0.06 3.08 -7.66
CA GLU A 18 -0.54 1.76 -7.92
C GLU A 18 -1.27 1.18 -6.69
N VAL A 19 -0.89 1.65 -5.49
CA VAL A 19 -1.35 1.09 -4.22
C VAL A 19 -2.25 2.05 -3.47
N PHE A 20 -1.90 3.34 -3.45
CA PHE A 20 -2.46 4.36 -2.57
C PHE A 20 -3.21 5.45 -3.33
N ALA A 21 -4.29 5.92 -2.72
CA ALA A 21 -5.01 7.13 -3.11
C ALA A 21 -4.66 8.29 -2.15
N HIS A 22 -4.13 9.38 -2.72
CA HIS A 22 -3.68 10.55 -1.95
C HIS A 22 -4.81 11.13 -1.09
N ARG A 23 -4.54 11.34 0.21
CA ARG A 23 -5.48 11.81 1.24
C ARG A 23 -6.66 10.88 1.53
N GLU A 24 -6.65 9.65 1.01
CA GLU A 24 -7.64 8.62 1.32
C GLU A 24 -7.06 7.51 2.20
N ASP A 25 -5.96 6.88 1.79
CA ASP A 25 -5.30 5.79 2.52
C ASP A 25 -3.81 6.05 2.81
N ALA A 26 -3.21 7.03 2.13
CA ALA A 26 -1.91 7.60 2.45
C ALA A 26 -1.86 9.09 2.06
N TYR A 27 -0.92 9.84 2.64
CA TYR A 27 -0.55 11.17 2.15
C TYR A 27 0.69 11.02 1.25
N LEU A 28 0.55 11.39 -0.01
CA LEU A 28 1.65 11.33 -0.99
C LEU A 28 2.33 12.71 -1.10
N CYS A 29 3.64 12.76 -0.90
CA CYS A 29 4.45 13.98 -0.94
C CYS A 29 5.37 14.01 -2.17
N GLU A 30 5.70 15.20 -2.65
CA GLU A 30 6.67 15.35 -3.74
C GLU A 30 8.05 14.78 -3.36
N GLN A 31 8.72 14.21 -4.36
CA GLN A 31 10.06 13.65 -4.18
C GLN A 31 11.06 14.76 -3.81
N ALA A 32 11.86 14.50 -2.76
CA ALA A 32 12.91 15.41 -2.30
C ALA A 32 12.44 16.84 -1.98
N SER A 33 11.18 17.01 -1.57
CA SER A 33 10.59 18.30 -1.21
C SER A 33 10.33 18.40 0.30
N PRO A 34 11.22 19.08 1.07
CA PRO A 34 10.97 19.33 2.50
C PRO A 34 9.67 20.11 2.73
N GLN A 35 9.33 21.02 1.82
CA GLN A 35 8.11 21.81 1.86
C GLN A 35 6.86 20.93 1.75
N SER A 36 6.81 20.01 0.78
CA SER A 36 5.70 19.08 0.61
C SER A 36 5.52 18.15 1.82
N LEU A 37 6.63 17.74 2.47
CA LEU A 37 6.57 16.97 3.72
C LEU A 37 6.02 17.81 4.88
N ALA A 38 6.47 19.06 5.03
CA ALA A 38 5.99 19.97 6.07
C ALA A 38 4.49 20.26 5.93
N GLU A 39 4.01 20.45 4.70
CA GLU A 39 2.59 20.63 4.38
C GLU A 39 1.78 19.39 4.75
N ALA A 40 2.27 18.19 4.44
CA ALA A 40 1.60 16.95 4.83
C ALA A 40 1.48 16.82 6.35
N LEU A 41 2.56 17.10 7.09
CA LEU A 41 2.54 17.04 8.55
C LEU A 41 1.60 18.09 9.15
N THR A 42 1.63 19.32 8.62
CA THR A 42 0.74 20.41 9.05
C THR A 42 -0.72 20.05 8.81
N ALA A 43 -1.05 19.55 7.61
CA ALA A 43 -2.40 19.11 7.29
C ALA A 43 -2.91 18.00 8.24
N LEU A 44 -2.05 17.08 8.66
CA LEU A 44 -2.42 16.01 9.60
C LEU A 44 -2.55 16.49 11.05
N CYS A 45 -1.75 17.47 11.46
CA CYS A 45 -1.87 18.10 12.78
C CYS A 45 -3.16 18.93 12.88
N ASP A 46 -3.50 19.67 11.83
CA ASP A 46 -4.62 20.62 11.83
C ASP A 46 -5.97 19.95 11.52
N ASP A 47 -5.97 18.79 10.87
CA ASP A 47 -7.18 18.03 10.52
C ASP A 47 -7.18 16.60 11.13
N PRO A 48 -7.68 16.44 12.37
CA PRO A 48 -7.82 15.13 13.01
C PRO A 48 -8.74 14.16 12.26
N ALA A 49 -9.67 14.66 11.44
CA ALA A 49 -10.56 13.81 10.65
C ALA A 49 -9.81 13.20 9.46
N LEU A 50 -8.97 13.98 8.79
CA LEU A 50 -8.04 13.46 7.78
C LEU A 50 -7.11 12.41 8.39
N LEU A 51 -6.51 12.70 9.54
CA LEU A 51 -5.61 11.75 10.21
C LEU A 51 -6.31 10.42 10.50
N ARG A 52 -7.51 10.45 11.11
CA ARG A 52 -8.29 9.24 11.38
C ARG A 52 -8.66 8.48 10.11
N ARG A 53 -9.04 9.20 9.05
CA ARG A 53 -9.35 8.59 7.75
C ARG A 53 -8.16 7.82 7.20
N LEU A 54 -6.97 8.43 7.18
CA LEU A 54 -5.76 7.76 6.70
C LEU A 54 -5.38 6.53 7.53
N GLN A 55 -5.53 6.62 8.86
CA GLN A 55 -5.26 5.48 9.76
C GLN A 55 -6.17 4.29 9.46
N GLN A 56 -7.49 4.54 9.40
CA GLN A 56 -8.51 3.51 9.20
C GLN A 56 -8.43 2.90 7.80
N ASN A 57 -8.39 3.76 6.78
CA ASN A 57 -8.33 3.30 5.38
C ASN A 57 -7.01 2.59 5.08
N GLY A 58 -5.89 3.11 5.59
CA GLY A 58 -4.59 2.47 5.47
C GLY A 58 -4.57 1.08 6.10
N ARG A 59 -5.14 0.92 7.31
CA ARG A 59 -5.28 -0.39 7.97
C ARG A 59 -6.19 -1.33 7.19
N ALA A 60 -7.30 -0.84 6.66
CA ALA A 60 -8.22 -1.64 5.85
C ALA A 60 -7.57 -2.11 4.53
N LEU A 61 -6.81 -1.22 3.87
CA LEU A 61 -6.03 -1.55 2.68
C LEU A 61 -4.99 -2.65 2.97
N TYR A 62 -4.27 -2.53 4.08
CA TYR A 62 -3.34 -3.58 4.54
C TYR A 62 -4.05 -4.92 4.74
N ALA A 63 -5.15 -4.95 5.50
CA ALA A 63 -5.87 -6.18 5.78
C ALA A 63 -6.36 -6.87 4.48
N ARG A 64 -6.82 -6.07 3.50
CA ARG A 64 -7.36 -6.57 2.22
C ARG A 64 -6.29 -7.07 1.25
N ARG A 65 -5.13 -6.41 1.16
CA ARG A 65 -4.14 -6.66 0.07
C ARG A 65 -2.79 -7.16 0.54
N PHE A 66 -2.40 -6.87 1.78
CA PHE A 66 -1.02 -7.02 2.27
C PHE A 66 -0.90 -7.82 3.57
N SER A 67 -2.00 -8.38 4.07
CA SER A 67 -1.98 -9.34 5.18
C SER A 67 -1.29 -10.63 4.76
N GLN A 68 -0.83 -11.41 5.75
CA GLN A 68 -0.20 -12.70 5.50
C GLN A 68 -1.16 -13.64 4.77
N GLU A 69 -2.44 -13.59 5.12
CA GLU A 69 -3.52 -14.35 4.50
C GLU A 69 -3.71 -13.94 3.03
N ALA A 70 -3.81 -12.63 2.75
CA ALA A 70 -4.00 -12.13 1.38
C ALA A 70 -2.81 -12.49 0.47
N ILE A 71 -1.58 -12.28 0.96
CA ILE A 71 -0.37 -12.63 0.20
C ILE A 71 -0.26 -14.15 0.03
N GLY A 72 -0.58 -14.92 1.06
CA GLY A 72 -0.57 -16.38 1.01
C GLY A 72 -1.55 -16.94 -0.02
N GLN A 73 -2.74 -16.35 -0.16
CA GLN A 73 -3.71 -16.72 -1.20
C GLN A 73 -3.20 -16.45 -2.61
N ILE A 74 -2.52 -15.31 -2.82
CA ILE A 74 -1.89 -14.98 -4.12
C ILE A 74 -0.80 -16.02 -4.44
N LEU A 75 0.09 -16.29 -3.49
CA LEU A 75 1.17 -17.27 -3.66
C LEU A 75 0.61 -18.66 -3.96
N ARG A 76 -0.39 -19.10 -3.20
CA ARG A 76 -1.06 -20.39 -3.44
C ARG A 76 -1.62 -20.48 -4.85
N SER A 77 -2.34 -19.45 -5.30
CA SER A 77 -2.92 -19.41 -6.65
C SER A 77 -1.83 -19.50 -7.74
N CYS A 78 -0.71 -18.79 -7.55
CA CYS A 78 0.43 -18.89 -8.46
C CYS A 78 1.00 -20.32 -8.49
N LEU A 79 1.21 -20.96 -7.33
CA LEU A 79 1.73 -22.32 -7.25
C LEU A 79 0.77 -23.34 -7.88
N GLU A 80 -0.53 -23.21 -7.65
CA GLU A 80 -1.56 -24.07 -8.26
C GLU A 80 -1.53 -23.95 -9.79
N SER A 81 -1.47 -22.72 -10.33
CA SER A 81 -1.37 -22.52 -11.78
C SER A 81 -0.10 -23.12 -12.40
N LEU A 82 1.01 -23.21 -11.65
CA LEU A 82 2.25 -23.81 -12.12
C LEU A 82 2.19 -25.35 -12.11
N ILE A 83 1.45 -25.93 -11.17
CA ILE A 83 1.24 -27.38 -11.10
C ILE A 83 0.27 -27.85 -12.19
N GLU A 84 -0.76 -27.05 -12.47
CA GLU A 84 -1.78 -27.35 -13.49
C GLU A 84 -1.29 -27.05 -14.92
N ALA A 85 -0.25 -26.21 -15.09
CA ALA A 85 0.32 -25.94 -16.39
C ALA A 85 1.01 -27.20 -16.94
N PRO A 86 0.76 -27.60 -18.21
CA PRO A 86 1.45 -28.72 -18.81
C PRO A 86 2.95 -28.46 -18.79
N THR A 87 3.70 -29.39 -18.19
CA THR A 87 5.16 -29.31 -18.08
C THR A 87 5.74 -29.07 -19.47
N ARG A 88 6.28 -27.86 -19.72
CA ARG A 88 7.15 -27.66 -20.88
C ARG A 88 8.41 -28.48 -20.63
N ARG A 89 8.39 -29.75 -21.06
CA ARG A 89 9.59 -30.56 -21.17
C ARG A 89 10.56 -29.77 -22.05
N SER A 90 11.63 -29.25 -21.44
CA SER A 90 12.79 -28.73 -22.15
C SER A 90 13.20 -29.77 -23.18
N LEU A 91 13.02 -29.44 -24.46
CA LEU A 91 13.59 -30.19 -25.57
C LEU A 91 15.10 -30.25 -25.32
N ARG A 92 15.63 -31.47 -25.20
CA ARG A 92 17.06 -31.73 -25.33
C ARG A 92 17.47 -31.53 -26.77
#